data_AF-A0A317HLV8-F1
#
_entry.id   AF-A0A317HLV8-F1
#
_cell.length_a   1.000
_cell.length_b   1.000
_cell.length_c   1.000
_cell.angle_alpha   90.00
_cell.angle_beta   90.00
_cell.angle_gamma   90.00
#
_symmetry.space_group_name_H-M   'P 1'
#
loop_
_entity.id
_entity.type
_entity.pdbx_description
1 polymer ?
#
loop_
_entity_poly.entity_id
_entity_poly.type
_entity_poly.pdbx_seq_one_letter_code
_entity_poly.pdbx_strand_id
1 'polypeptide(L)'
;MVLGTGAAATQESSVERGRPVYDKWCTPCHGAGEGKPGTIAAAAIYKGSKAAVLTERTDLTSAGIKRAVRTGVYVMPRFRKTEITDAELDAIVAYLTRNAVTGK
;
A
#
# COMPACT_ATOMS: atom_id res chain seq x y z
N MET A 1 10.06 -32.91 14.43
CA MET A 1 8.98 -31.91 14.25
C MET A 1 9.63 -30.55 14.09
N VAL A 2 9.66 -29.98 12.88
CA VAL A 2 10.20 -28.63 12.64
C VAL A 2 9.03 -27.66 12.63
N LEU A 3 8.93 -26.82 13.64
CA LEU A 3 7.96 -25.73 13.72
C LEU A 3 8.44 -24.59 12.83
N GLY A 4 7.81 -24.44 11.66
CA GLY A 4 7.99 -23.29 10.79
C GLY A 4 7.16 -22.10 11.28
N THR A 5 7.75 -21.23 12.10
CA THR A 5 7.07 -20.02 12.64
C THR A 5 7.72 -18.71 12.20
N GLY A 6 8.79 -18.73 11.40
CA GLY A 6 9.55 -17.52 11.04
C GLY A 6 8.85 -16.58 10.05
N ALA A 7 8.11 -17.12 9.08
CA ALA A 7 7.53 -16.33 7.99
C ALA A 7 6.37 -15.42 8.45
N ALA A 8 5.48 -15.93 9.30
CA ALA A 8 4.33 -15.17 9.80
C ALA A 8 4.76 -14.01 10.72
N ALA A 9 5.70 -14.24 11.64
CA ALA A 9 6.22 -13.20 12.53
C ALA A 9 7.00 -12.09 11.77
N THR A 10 7.76 -12.48 10.74
CA THR A 10 8.48 -11.53 9.88
C THR A 10 7.53 -10.72 9.00
N GLN A 11 6.42 -11.32 8.56
CA GLN A 11 5.40 -10.64 7.79
C GLN A 11 4.60 -9.66 8.67
N GLU A 12 4.16 -10.08 9.85
CA GLU A 12 3.41 -9.24 10.80
C GLU A 12 4.24 -8.00 11.20
N SER A 13 5.49 -8.20 11.60
CA SER A 13 6.41 -7.09 11.91
C SER A 13 6.68 -6.16 10.71
N SER A 14 6.54 -6.64 9.48
CA SER A 14 6.67 -5.80 8.28
C SER A 14 5.40 -5.00 8.00
N VAL A 15 4.23 -5.60 8.22
CA VAL A 15 2.91 -4.94 8.15
C VAL A 15 2.81 -3.84 9.21
N GLU A 16 3.21 -4.14 10.44
CA GLU A 16 3.23 -3.20 11.56
C GLU A 16 4.14 -1.99 11.29
N ARG A 17 5.34 -2.22 10.73
CA ARG A 17 6.25 -1.15 10.31
C ARG A 17 5.72 -0.32 9.14
N GLY A 18 4.91 -0.91 8.26
CA GLY A 18 4.39 -0.24 7.07
C GLY A 18 3.28 0.76 7.36
N ARG A 19 2.42 0.45 8.33
CA ARG A 19 1.28 1.30 8.72
C ARG A 19 1.66 2.76 9.04
N PRO A 20 2.61 3.07 9.95
CA PRO A 20 2.94 4.46 10.26
C PRO A 20 3.53 5.24 9.08
N VAL A 21 4.26 4.55 8.17
CA VAL A 21 4.80 5.16 6.96
C VAL A 21 3.66 5.49 5.98
N TYR A 22 2.71 4.56 5.80
CA TYR A 22 1.51 4.79 5.00
C TYR A 22 0.68 5.94 5.56
N ASP A 23 0.50 5.99 6.89
CA ASP A 23 -0.27 7.04 7.55
C ASP A 23 0.35 8.43 7.34
N LYS A 24 1.68 8.52 7.40
CA LYS A 24 2.40 9.77 7.16
C LYS A 24 2.31 10.23 5.70
N TRP A 25 2.58 9.33 4.75
CA TRP A 25 2.85 9.73 3.36
C TRP A 25 1.69 9.49 2.40
N CYS A 26 0.81 8.53 2.69
CA CYS A 26 -0.20 8.06 1.75
C CYS A 26 -1.62 8.44 2.18
N THR A 27 -1.95 8.31 3.47
CA THR A 27 -3.27 8.62 4.03
C THR A 27 -3.79 10.04 3.75
N PRO A 28 -2.95 11.10 3.62
CA PRO A 28 -3.45 12.41 3.22
C PRO A 28 -4.22 12.38 1.89
N CYS A 29 -3.82 11.53 0.93
CA CYS A 29 -4.46 11.42 -0.38
C CYS A 29 -5.30 10.14 -0.56
N HIS A 30 -4.89 9.04 0.07
CA HIS A 30 -5.44 7.69 -0.14
C HIS A 30 -6.17 7.12 1.09
N GLY A 31 -6.35 7.91 2.14
CA GLY A 31 -7.17 7.54 3.29
C GLY A 31 -8.66 7.42 2.95
N ALA A 32 -9.44 6.94 3.91
CA ALA A 32 -10.89 7.03 3.87
C ALA A 32 -11.35 8.47 4.20
N GLY A 33 -12.61 8.77 3.85
CA GLY A 33 -13.26 10.05 4.15
C GLY A 33 -13.13 11.11 3.06
N GLU A 34 -13.63 12.30 3.36
CA GLU A 34 -13.67 13.43 2.44
C GLU A 34 -12.27 14.06 2.24
N GLY A 35 -12.09 14.77 1.13
CA GLY A 35 -10.84 15.49 0.85
C GLY A 35 -9.65 14.59 0.52
N LYS A 36 -9.89 13.35 0.08
CA LYS A 36 -8.86 12.35 -0.26
C LYS A 36 -8.72 12.21 -1.78
N PRO A 37 -7.90 13.05 -2.45
CA PRO A 37 -7.86 13.12 -3.90
C PRO A 37 -7.52 11.79 -4.58
N GLY A 38 -6.64 10.97 -4.00
CA GLY A 38 -6.31 9.65 -4.51
C GLY A 38 -7.48 8.66 -4.42
N THR A 39 -8.21 8.68 -3.30
CA THR A 39 -9.42 7.85 -3.10
C THR A 39 -10.56 8.30 -4.00
N ILE A 40 -10.77 9.61 -4.15
CA ILE A 40 -11.79 10.19 -5.04
C ILE A 40 -11.50 9.81 -6.50
N ALA A 41 -10.24 9.96 -6.95
CA ALA A 41 -9.83 9.55 -8.28
C ALA A 41 -10.03 8.05 -8.51
N ALA A 42 -9.66 7.20 -7.54
CA ALA A 42 -9.88 5.77 -7.63
C ALA A 42 -11.38 5.40 -7.74
N ALA A 43 -12.24 6.03 -6.95
CA ALA A 43 -13.69 5.83 -7.01
C ALA A 43 -14.25 6.18 -8.41
N ALA A 44 -13.81 7.31 -8.98
CA ALA A 44 -14.22 7.75 -10.31
C ALA A 44 -13.74 6.82 -11.45
N ILE A 45 -12.52 6.29 -11.34
CA ILE A 45 -11.92 5.38 -12.31
C ILE A 45 -12.59 4.00 -12.24
N TYR A 46 -12.70 3.43 -11.05
CA TYR A 46 -13.13 2.05 -10.87
C TYR A 46 -14.64 1.88 -10.75
N LYS A 47 -15.41 2.93 -10.42
CA LYS A 47 -16.89 2.93 -10.39
C LYS A 47 -17.48 1.71 -9.66
N GLY A 48 -16.88 1.36 -8.51
CA GLY A 48 -17.31 0.22 -7.69
C GLY A 48 -16.78 -1.15 -8.10
N SER A 49 -16.10 -1.29 -9.25
CA SER A 49 -15.45 -2.56 -9.63
C SER A 49 -14.29 -2.97 -8.71
N LYS A 50 -13.73 -2.00 -7.96
CA LYS A 50 -12.69 -2.19 -6.95
C LYS A 50 -12.91 -1.20 -5.81
N ALA A 51 -12.43 -1.52 -4.61
CA ALA A 51 -12.43 -0.57 -3.50
C ALA A 51 -11.69 0.73 -3.89
N ALA A 52 -12.16 1.88 -3.41
CA ALA A 52 -11.47 3.14 -3.65
C ALA A 52 -10.30 3.35 -2.68
N VAL A 53 -10.48 2.93 -1.43
CA VAL A 53 -9.49 3.04 -0.36
C VAL A 53 -8.45 1.95 -0.55
N LEU A 54 -7.16 2.32 -0.63
CA LEU A 54 -6.09 1.39 -0.94
C LEU A 54 -5.95 0.27 0.11
N THR A 55 -6.17 0.56 1.37
CA THR A 55 -6.06 -0.42 2.46
C THR A 55 -7.16 -1.48 2.46
N GLU A 56 -8.20 -1.32 1.66
CA GLU A 56 -9.31 -2.27 1.48
C GLU A 56 -9.17 -3.11 0.20
N ARG A 57 -8.14 -2.84 -0.61
CA ARG A 57 -7.89 -3.55 -1.86
C ARG A 57 -7.30 -4.93 -1.62
N THR A 58 -7.59 -5.83 -2.55
CA THR A 58 -7.11 -7.22 -2.56
C THR A 58 -6.28 -7.57 -3.80
N ASP A 59 -6.17 -6.65 -4.78
CA ASP A 59 -5.51 -6.85 -6.06
C ASP A 59 -4.26 -5.97 -6.25
N LEU A 60 -3.77 -5.33 -5.18
CA LEU A 60 -2.53 -4.56 -5.24
C LEU A 60 -1.32 -5.48 -5.34
N THR A 61 -0.36 -5.11 -6.18
CA THR A 61 0.89 -5.86 -6.37
C THR A 61 2.09 -5.07 -5.87
N SER A 62 3.10 -5.76 -5.34
CA SER A 62 4.37 -5.16 -4.90
C SER A 62 5.00 -4.30 -6.00
N ALA A 63 5.12 -4.85 -7.22
CA ALA A 63 5.68 -4.13 -8.36
C ALA A 63 4.87 -2.87 -8.72
N GLY A 64 3.53 -2.97 -8.70
CA GLY A 64 2.64 -1.85 -8.98
C GLY A 64 2.79 -0.72 -7.96
N ILE A 65 2.78 -1.06 -6.68
CA ILE A 65 2.95 -0.08 -5.58
C ILE A 65 4.33 0.58 -5.68
N LYS A 66 5.41 -0.20 -5.82
CA LYS A 66 6.78 0.33 -5.91
C LYS A 66 6.94 1.28 -7.08
N ARG A 67 6.41 0.91 -8.26
CA ARG A 67 6.42 1.77 -9.43
C ARG A 67 5.67 3.06 -9.17
N ALA A 68 4.42 3.00 -8.71
CA ALA A 68 3.61 4.17 -8.43
C ALA A 68 4.29 5.14 -7.46
N VAL A 69 4.88 4.64 -6.37
CA VAL A 69 5.60 5.48 -5.39
C VAL A 69 6.85 6.12 -6.00
N ARG A 70 7.62 5.37 -6.80
CA ARG A 70 8.91 5.86 -7.36
C ARG A 70 8.77 6.72 -8.60
N THR A 71 7.69 6.56 -9.36
CA THR A 71 7.48 7.30 -10.61
C THR A 71 6.35 8.34 -10.53
N GLY A 72 5.45 8.23 -9.55
CA GLY A 72 4.19 8.95 -9.55
C GLY A 72 3.18 8.34 -10.52
N VAL A 73 1.92 8.79 -10.42
CA VAL A 73 0.79 8.37 -11.26
C VAL A 73 -0.18 9.55 -11.41
N TYR A 74 -0.31 10.10 -12.62
CA TYR A 74 -1.10 11.32 -12.89
C TYR A 74 -0.70 12.48 -11.95
N VAL A 75 -1.58 12.84 -11.01
CA VAL A 75 -1.38 13.90 -10.01
C VAL A 75 -0.68 13.41 -8.74
N MET A 76 -0.51 12.10 -8.57
CA MET A 76 0.27 11.54 -7.47
C MET A 76 1.75 11.84 -7.72
N PRO A 77 2.43 12.62 -6.85
CA PRO A 77 3.84 12.91 -7.00
C PRO A 77 4.70 11.67 -6.78
N ARG A 78 5.92 11.68 -7.32
CA ARG A 78 6.93 10.67 -7.00
C ARG A 78 7.56 10.94 -5.63
N PHE A 79 7.88 9.90 -4.88
CA PHE A 79 8.64 9.98 -3.63
C PHE A 79 10.10 9.58 -3.83
N ARG A 80 11.02 10.41 -3.35
CA ARG A 80 12.46 10.15 -3.36
C ARG A 80 12.83 9.13 -2.29
N LYS A 81 13.99 8.49 -2.47
CA LYS A 81 14.55 7.56 -1.47
C LYS A 81 14.91 8.23 -0.14
N THR A 82 15.07 9.56 -0.15
CA THR A 82 15.30 10.38 1.04
C THR A 82 14.01 10.70 1.82
N GLU A 83 12.84 10.54 1.20
CA GLU A 83 11.54 10.76 1.82
C GLU A 83 10.91 9.44 2.29
N ILE A 84 10.99 8.43 1.42
CA ILE A 84 10.58 7.05 1.69
C ILE A 84 11.74 6.16 1.25
N THR A 85 12.47 5.58 2.20
CA THR A 85 13.58 4.65 1.93
C THR A 85 13.07 3.37 1.25
N ASP A 86 13.98 2.56 0.71
CA ASP A 86 13.58 1.29 0.09
C ASP A 86 12.98 0.31 1.14
N ALA A 87 13.52 0.29 2.36
CA ALA A 87 13.00 -0.52 3.46
C ALA A 87 11.61 -0.06 3.93
N GLU A 88 11.37 1.25 4.01
CA GLU A 88 10.04 1.80 4.30
C GLU A 88 9.05 1.49 3.19
N LEU A 89 9.46 1.59 1.92
CA LEU A 89 8.61 1.23 0.80
C LEU A 89 8.26 -0.26 0.80
N ASP A 90 9.20 -1.13 1.14
CA ASP A 90 8.94 -2.56 1.31
C ASP A 90 7.94 -2.83 2.45
N ALA A 91 8.02 -2.08 3.55
CA ALA A 91 7.05 -2.15 4.63
C ALA A 91 5.65 -1.65 4.20
N ILE A 92 5.56 -0.54 3.45
CA ILE A 92 4.29 -0.08 2.85
C ILE A 92 3.69 -1.14 1.94
N VAL A 93 4.51 -1.79 1.11
CA VAL A 93 4.06 -2.88 0.24
C VAL A 93 3.47 -4.01 1.09
N ALA A 94 4.21 -4.50 2.09
CA ALA A 94 3.72 -5.55 2.98
C ALA A 94 2.38 -5.17 3.63
N TYR A 95 2.27 -3.93 4.12
CA TYR A 95 1.04 -3.40 4.67
C TYR A 95 -0.10 -3.40 3.64
N LEU A 96 0.09 -2.84 2.45
CA LEU A 96 -0.97 -2.72 1.44
C LEU A 96 -1.38 -4.05 0.80
N THR A 97 -0.49 -5.05 0.75
CA THR A 97 -0.78 -6.36 0.19
C THR A 97 -1.21 -7.40 1.23
N ARG A 98 -1.38 -7.03 2.51
CA ARG A 98 -1.80 -7.95 3.58
C ARG A 98 -3.16 -8.64 3.32
N ASN A 99 -4.01 -7.99 2.52
CA ASN A 99 -5.33 -8.51 2.13
C ASN A 99 -5.31 -9.20 0.76
N ALA A 100 -4.14 -9.33 0.12
CA ALA A 100 -4.07 -9.89 -1.23
C ALA A 100 -4.60 -11.32 -1.21
N VAL A 101 -5.58 -11.60 -2.07
CA VAL A 101 -6.04 -12.97 -2.27
C VAL A 101 -5.00 -13.60 -3.18
N THR A 102 -4.09 -14.40 -2.60
CA THR A 102 -3.27 -15.32 -3.38
C THR A 102 -4.22 -16.29 -4.07
N GLY A 103 -4.40 -16.10 -5.37
CA GLY A 103 -5.13 -17.05 -6.19
C GLY A 103 -4.55 -18.44 -6.02
N LYS A 104 -5.45 -19.43 -5.90
CA LYS A 104 -5.17 -20.82 -6.23
C LYS A 104 -4.56 -20.93 -7.62
#